data_AF-A0A3D5PGG8-F1
#
_entry.id   AF-A0A3D5PGG8-F1
#
_cell.length_a   1.000
_cell.length_b   1.000
_cell.length_c   1.000
_cell.angle_alpha   90.00
_cell.angle_beta   90.00
_cell.angle_gamma   90.00
#
_symmetry.space_group_name_H-M   'P 1'
#
loop_
_entity.id
_entity.type
_entity.pdbx_description
1 polymer ?
#
loop_
_entity_poly.entity_id
_entity_poly.type
_entity_poly.pdbx_seq_one_letter_code
_entity_poly.pdbx_strand_id
1 'polypeptide(L)' 'MANLEHYIEDDIHPIDLVEHLAEHHAWEFDRIHDDQIAMSVEGQWRNYSITLAWSAYDETL' A
#
# COMPACT_ATOMS: atom_id res chain seq x y z
N MET A 1 -17.69 1.31 -13.58
CA MET A 1 -17.06 1.25 -12.24
C MET A 1 -16.11 0.08 -12.26
N ALA A 2 -14.84 0.29 -12.61
CA ALA A 2 -13.70 -0.63 -12.47
C ALA A 2 -12.55 -0.08 -13.32
N ASN A 3 -11.89 0.99 -12.84
CA ASN A 3 -10.68 1.54 -13.48
C ASN A 3 -9.44 1.33 -12.61
N LEU A 4 -9.56 0.55 -11.53
CA LEU A 4 -8.44 0.21 -10.65
C LEU A 4 -7.84 -1.16 -10.96
N GLU A 5 -8.63 -2.08 -11.51
CA GLU A 5 -8.18 -3.44 -11.84
C GLU A 5 -7.13 -3.47 -12.97
N HIS A 6 -7.19 -2.52 -13.91
CA HIS A 6 -6.30 -2.50 -15.08
C HIS A 6 -4.92 -1.87 -14.82
N TYR A 7 -4.69 -1.28 -13.64
CA TYR A 7 -3.39 -0.70 -13.28
C TYR A 7 -2.47 -1.71 -12.56
N ILE A 8 -2.96 -2.92 -12.27
CA ILE A 8 -2.23 -4.00 -11.59
C ILE A 8 -1.60 -4.97 -12.62
N GLU A 9 -1.73 -4.69 -13.93
CA GLU A 9 -1.18 -5.54 -15.02
C GLU A 9 0.29 -5.27 -15.36
N ASP A 10 0.92 -4.24 -14.80
CA ASP A 10 2.39 -4.13 -14.79
C ASP A 10 2.91 -4.88 -13.56
N ASP A 11 4.04 -5.59 -13.66
CA ASP A 11 4.75 -6.43 -12.66
C ASP A 11 5.13 -5.72 -11.32
N ILE A 12 4.42 -4.68 -10.93
CA ILE A 12 4.65 -3.85 -9.76
C ILE A 12 4.01 -4.51 -8.54
N HIS A 13 4.84 -4.85 -7.56
CA HIS A 13 4.35 -5.39 -6.30
C HIS A 13 3.47 -4.35 -5.59
N PRO A 14 2.28 -4.70 -5.08
CA PRO A 14 1.36 -3.74 -4.45
C PRO A 14 1.98 -2.99 -3.27
N ILE A 15 2.89 -3.64 -2.53
CA ILE A 15 3.65 -2.98 -1.46
C ILE A 15 4.59 -1.92 -2.00
N ASP A 16 5.24 -2.16 -3.13
CA ASP A 16 6.16 -1.19 -3.74
C ASP A 16 5.37 0.05 -4.22
N LEU A 17 4.15 -0.12 -4.76
CA LEU A 17 3.28 1.02 -5.10
C LEU A 17 2.98 1.89 -3.88
N VAL A 18 2.71 1.26 -2.75
CA VAL A 18 2.40 1.93 -1.49
C VAL A 18 3.64 2.63 -0.91
N GLU A 19 4.82 2.02 -1.02
CA GLU A 19 6.10 2.66 -0.69
C GLU A 19 6.31 3.93 -1.53
N HIS A 20 6.16 3.84 -2.86
CA HIS A 20 6.30 5.01 -3.76
C HIS A 20 5.32 6.14 -3.39
N LEU A 21 4.08 5.80 -3.01
CA LEU A 21 3.11 6.78 -2.56
C LEU A 21 3.57 7.46 -1.27
N ALA A 22 4.03 6.68 -0.29
CA ALA A 22 4.53 7.21 0.97
C ALA A 22 5.76 8.10 0.78
N GLU A 23 6.72 7.70 -0.06
CA GLU A 23 7.89 8.50 -0.43
C GLU A 23 7.50 9.82 -1.11
N HIS A 24 6.57 9.75 -2.07
CA HIS A 24 6.09 10.93 -2.79
C HIS A 24 5.40 11.95 -1.87
N HIS A 25 4.69 11.46 -0.84
CA HIS A 25 4.07 12.30 0.18
C HIS A 25 4.98 12.61 1.38
N ALA A 26 6.23 12.15 1.35
CA ALA A 26 7.19 12.25 2.46
C ALA A 26 6.63 11.72 3.80
N TRP A 27 5.83 10.67 3.74
CA TRP A 27 5.33 9.96 4.93
C TRP A 27 6.38 9.00 5.47
N GLU A 28 6.40 8.83 6.78
CA GLU A 28 7.20 7.77 7.39
C GLU A 28 6.51 6.43 7.16
N PHE A 29 7.24 5.45 6.64
CA PHE A 29 6.76 4.09 6.44
C PHE A 29 7.81 3.07 6.87
N ASP A 30 7.32 1.87 7.20
CA ASP A 30 8.12 0.71 7.59
C ASP A 30 7.57 -0.54 6.91
N ARG A 31 8.44 -1.21 6.14
CA ARG A 31 8.10 -2.46 5.47
C ARG A 31 8.29 -3.61 6.47
N ILE A 32 7.18 -4.13 6.98
CA ILE A 32 7.17 -5.18 8.00
C ILE A 32 7.49 -6.54 7.36
N HIS A 33 6.86 -6.81 6.21
CA HIS A 33 7.05 -8.03 5.42
C HIS A 33 6.99 -7.72 3.92
N ASP A 34 7.33 -8.69 3.07
CA ASP A 34 7.31 -8.51 1.62
C ASP A 34 5.93 -8.06 1.13
N ASP A 35 4.87 -8.53 1.78
CA ASP A 35 3.45 -8.31 1.56
C ASP A 35 2.79 -7.36 2.59
N GLN A 36 3.57 -6.69 3.44
CA GLN A 36 3.02 -5.83 4.50
C GLN A 36 3.84 -4.57 4.75
N ILE A 37 3.15 -3.44 4.86
CA ILE A 37 3.74 -2.13 5.16
C ILE A 37 2.90 -1.36 6.17
N ALA A 38 3.56 -0.64 7.06
CA ALA A 38 2.95 0.35 7.94
C ALA A 38 3.41 1.75 7.55
N MET A 39 2.54 2.74 7.69
CA MET A 39 2.85 4.15 7.44
C MET A 39 2.18 5.07 8.45
N SER A 40 2.78 6.24 8.64
CA SER A 40 2.25 7.31 9.48
C SER A 40 1.91 8.52 8.60
N VAL A 41 0.61 8.82 8.52
CA VAL A 41 0.08 9.94 7.75
C VAL A 41 -0.25 11.09 8.70
N GLU A 42 0.34 12.25 8.47
CA GLU A 42 -0.04 13.48 9.17
C GLU A 42 -1.38 13.97 8.61
N GLY A 43 -2.44 13.79 9.39
CA GLY A 43 -3.75 14.34 9.09
C GLY A 43 -3.94 15.71 9.74
N GLN A 44 -4.90 16.48 9.24
CA GLN A 44 -5.16 17.85 9.70
C GLN A 44 -5.40 17.95 11.22
N TRP A 45 -5.98 16.90 11.84
CA TRP A 45 -6.40 16.94 13.25
C TRP A 45 -5.61 15.96 14.12
N ARG A 46 -5.02 14.91 13.54
CA ARG A 46 -4.26 13.85 14.21
C ARG A 46 -3.35 13.13 13.21
N ASN A 47 -2.33 12.46 13.74
CA ASN A 47 -1.52 11.50 12.99
C ASN A 47 -2.23 10.14 12.96
N TYR A 48 -2.27 9.52 11.80
CA TYR A 48 -2.89 8.22 11.56
C TYR A 48 -1.80 7.20 11.26
N SER A 49 -1.79 6.10 12.02
CA SER A 49 -0.99 4.94 11.65
C SER A 49 -1.86 3.98 10.84
N ILE A 50 -1.41 3.63 9.65
CA ILE A 50 -2.11 2.76 8.70
C ILE A 50 -1.21 1.57 8.42
N THR A 51 -1.75 0.36 8.55
CA THR A 51 -1.07 -0.87 8.13
C THR A 51 -1.82 -1.49 6.97
N LEU A 52 -1.10 -1.79 5.90
CA LEU A 52 -1.60 -2.48 4.72
C LEU A 52 -0.93 -3.84 4.63
N ALA A 53 -1.74 -4.89 4.45
CA ALA A 53 -1.30 -6.25 4.19
C ALA A 53 -1.96 -6.74 2.90
N TRP A 54 -1.15 -7.18 1.95
CA TRP A 54 -1.60 -7.70 0.66
C TRP A 54 -1.66 -9.22 0.73
N SER A 55 -2.84 -9.79 0.49
CA SER A 55 -2.96 -11.22 0.21
C SER A 55 -3.00 -11.41 -1.29
N ALA A 56 -2.26 -12.40 -1.81
CA ALA A 56 -2.54 -12.90 -3.15
C ALA A 56 -4.02 -13.31 -3.23
N TYR A 57 -4.59 -13.20 -4.43
CA TYR A 57 -5.97 -13.60 -4.66
C TYR A 57 -6.15 -15.05 -4.22
N ASP A 58 -7.09 -15.28 -3.29
CA ASP A 58 -7.43 -16.63 -2.85
C ASP A 58 -8.14 -17.29 -4.03
N GLU A 59 -7.45 -18.19 -4.75
CA GLU A 59 -8.08 -19.05 -5.73
C GLU A 59 -9.08 -19.95 -4.99
N THR A 60 -10.31 -19.46 -4.84
CA THR A 60 -11.42 -20.31 -4.43
C THR A 60 -11.66 -21.32 -5.55
N LEU A 61 -11.17 -22.54 -5.32
CA LEU A 61 -11.37 -23.77 -6.11
C LEU A 61 -12.82 -24.00 -6.54
#